data_AF-B7JST2-F1
#
_entry.id   AF-B7JST2-F1
#
_cell.length_a   1.000
_cell.length_b   1.000
_cell.length_c   1.000
_cell.angle_alpha   90.00
_cell.angle_beta   90.00
_cell.angle_gamma   90.00
#
_symmetry.space_group_name_H-M   'P 1'
#
loop_
_entity.id
_entity.type
_entity.pdbx_description
1 polymer ?
#
loop_
_entity_poly.entity_id
_entity_poly.type
_entity_poly.pdbx_seq_one_letter_code
_entity_poly.pdbx_strand_id
1 'polypeptide(L)'
;MKKALFSVLIFGLVFLSACVSFQNEYEDYWVIEKSRYNKIGFGPSNLYEKAQEDPTMVHYSNDSISEGKRMIYLTFGTNYKNDKITVKEVKDEIDKSVIVLHIEKSKGKDENPVMYIGVPKLRDFITIVDEDGNKIFEMKKNESVTSQQ
;
A
#
# COMPACT_ATOMS: atom_id res chain seq x y z
N MET A 1 63.20 40.89 -8.87
CA MET A 1 61.85 40.81 -9.45
C MET A 1 61.57 39.38 -9.91
N LYS A 2 60.62 38.67 -9.29
CA LYS A 2 59.72 37.67 -9.92
C LYS A 2 58.86 36.98 -8.84
N LYS A 3 57.73 37.66 -8.60
CA LYS A 3 56.36 37.15 -8.35
C LYS A 3 56.21 35.88 -7.50
N ALA A 4 55.77 36.09 -6.26
CA ALA A 4 55.01 35.13 -5.49
C ALA A 4 53.73 34.76 -6.27
N LEU A 5 53.48 33.47 -6.45
CA LEU A 5 52.19 32.96 -6.91
C LEU A 5 51.53 32.23 -5.74
N PHE A 6 50.64 32.96 -5.10
CA PHE A 6 49.49 32.45 -4.38
C PHE A 6 48.77 31.41 -5.27
N SER A 7 48.70 30.18 -4.81
CA SER A 7 47.72 29.19 -5.26
C SER A 7 47.32 28.42 -4.00
N VAL A 8 46.53 29.05 -3.14
CA VAL A 8 45.08 28.85 -3.10
C VAL A 8 44.73 27.36 -3.26
N LEU A 9 44.80 26.65 -2.13
CA LEU A 9 43.59 26.09 -1.52
C LEU A 9 42.68 25.34 -2.50
N ILE A 10 43.11 24.15 -2.93
CA ILE A 10 42.21 23.10 -3.37
C ILE A 10 42.60 21.81 -2.62
N PHE A 11 42.49 21.88 -1.29
CA PHE A 11 42.12 20.71 -0.49
C PHE A 11 40.63 20.48 -0.76
N GLY A 12 40.36 19.94 -1.95
CA GLY A 12 39.05 19.41 -2.30
C GLY A 12 38.84 18.13 -1.51
N LEU A 13 38.40 18.27 -0.26
CA LEU A 13 37.70 17.22 0.46
C LEU A 13 36.58 16.75 -0.47
N VAL A 14 36.81 15.62 -1.14
CA VAL A 14 35.77 14.83 -1.76
C VAL A 14 34.97 14.26 -0.60
N PHE A 15 34.11 15.10 -0.02
CA PHE A 15 32.92 14.61 0.64
C PHE A 15 32.09 13.98 -0.47
N LEU A 16 32.32 12.68 -0.69
CA LEU A 16 31.26 11.77 -1.07
C LEU A 16 30.23 11.84 0.06
N SER A 17 29.43 12.92 0.08
CA SER A 17 28.05 12.79 0.52
C SER A 17 27.44 11.82 -0.48
N ALA A 18 27.58 10.54 -0.15
CA ALA A 18 26.54 9.59 -0.47
C ALA A 18 25.29 10.15 0.21
N CYS A 19 24.62 11.07 -0.47
CA CYS A 19 23.18 11.14 -0.41
C CYS A 19 22.73 9.79 -0.97
N VAL A 20 22.81 8.76 -0.13
CA VAL A 20 21.91 7.63 -0.22
C VAL A 20 20.57 8.28 0.05
N SER A 21 19.96 8.81 -1.01
CA SER A 21 18.53 8.95 -1.08
C SER A 21 18.04 7.53 -0.85
N PHE A 22 17.75 7.20 0.40
CA PHE A 22 16.84 6.13 0.74
C PHE A 22 15.55 6.53 0.02
N GLN A 23 15.42 6.14 -1.25
CA GLN A 23 14.11 6.09 -1.89
C GLN A 23 13.33 5.19 -0.95
N ASN A 24 12.38 5.79 -0.26
CA ASN A 24 11.57 5.12 0.71
C ASN A 24 10.79 4.09 -0.09
N GLU A 25 11.26 2.84 -0.15
CA GLU A 25 10.71 1.80 -1.03
C GLU A 25 9.19 1.67 -0.84
N TYR A 26 8.66 2.10 0.32
CA TYR A 26 7.25 2.10 0.65
C TYR A 26 6.40 3.23 0.05
N GLU A 27 6.99 4.28 -0.53
CA GLU A 27 6.22 5.27 -1.29
C GLU A 27 5.71 4.69 -2.63
N ASP A 28 6.34 3.63 -3.13
CA ASP A 28 5.98 2.97 -4.39
C ASP A 28 4.87 1.92 -4.22
N TYR A 29 3.67 2.32 -3.80
CA TYR A 29 2.48 1.46 -3.88
C TYR A 29 1.75 1.62 -5.21
N TRP A 30 0.97 0.62 -5.60
CA TRP A 30 0.06 0.74 -6.74
C TRP A 30 -1.28 0.08 -6.41
N VAL A 31 -2.36 0.64 -6.93
CA VAL A 31 -3.71 0.06 -6.78
C VAL A 31 -4.13 -0.51 -8.12
N ILE A 32 -4.60 -1.75 -8.14
CA ILE A 32 -5.09 -2.35 -9.38
C ILE A 32 -6.45 -1.74 -9.73
N GLU A 33 -6.60 -1.29 -10.97
CA GLU A 33 -7.88 -0.86 -11.50
C GLU A 33 -8.88 -2.01 -11.55
N LYS A 34 -10.14 -1.74 -11.17
CA LYS A 34 -11.21 -2.76 -11.15
C LYS A 34 -11.37 -3.51 -12.48
N SER A 35 -11.19 -2.82 -13.61
CA SER A 35 -11.25 -3.39 -14.96
C SER A 35 -10.21 -4.49 -15.23
N ARG A 36 -9.24 -4.65 -14.32
CA ARG A 36 -8.13 -5.60 -14.41
C ARG A 36 -8.18 -6.70 -13.37
N TYR A 37 -9.12 -6.70 -12.41
CA TYR A 37 -9.17 -7.71 -11.34
C TYR A 37 -9.18 -9.15 -11.84
N ASN A 38 -9.92 -9.43 -12.92
CA ASN A 38 -9.98 -10.77 -13.50
C ASN A 38 -8.86 -11.07 -14.51
N LYS A 39 -7.94 -10.12 -14.73
CA LYS A 39 -6.84 -10.23 -15.70
C LYS A 39 -5.48 -10.46 -15.05
N ILE A 40 -5.33 -10.12 -13.77
CA ILE A 40 -4.02 -10.12 -13.12
C ILE A 40 -3.51 -11.51 -12.71
N GLY A 41 -4.33 -12.57 -12.78
CA GLY A 41 -3.89 -13.95 -12.54
C GLY A 41 -3.41 -14.26 -11.11
N PHE A 42 -3.51 -13.30 -10.18
CA PHE A 42 -3.10 -13.42 -8.78
C PHE A 42 -4.24 -13.01 -7.85
N GLY A 43 -4.32 -13.65 -6.68
CA GLY A 43 -5.29 -13.36 -5.62
C GLY A 43 -6.54 -14.24 -5.63
N PRO A 44 -7.50 -13.95 -4.73
CA PRO A 44 -8.72 -14.74 -4.62
C PRO A 44 -9.57 -14.65 -5.88
N SER A 45 -9.97 -15.81 -6.42
CA SER A 45 -10.73 -15.87 -7.67
C SER A 45 -12.08 -15.17 -7.54
N ASN A 46 -12.33 -14.22 -8.46
CA ASN A 46 -13.57 -13.45 -8.59
C ASN A 46 -14.00 -12.75 -7.28
N LEU A 47 -13.03 -12.24 -6.50
CA LEU A 47 -13.32 -11.60 -5.21
C LEU A 47 -14.28 -10.41 -5.36
N TYR A 48 -14.13 -9.63 -6.43
CA TYR A 48 -15.00 -8.49 -6.71
C TYR A 48 -16.45 -8.91 -6.94
N GLU A 49 -16.68 -9.89 -7.81
CA GLU A 49 -18.01 -10.41 -8.12
C GLU A 49 -18.66 -11.00 -6.88
N LYS A 50 -17.92 -11.83 -6.13
CA LYS A 50 -18.40 -12.41 -4.87
C LYS A 50 -18.79 -11.36 -3.84
N ALA A 51 -18.01 -10.28 -3.73
CA ALA A 51 -18.33 -9.18 -2.83
C ALA A 51 -19.58 -8.41 -3.27
N GLN A 52 -19.84 -8.29 -4.58
CA GLN A 52 -21.08 -7.67 -5.06
C GLN A 52 -22.30 -8.59 -4.88
N GLU A 53 -22.12 -9.91 -5.00
CA GLU A 53 -23.19 -10.92 -4.81
C GLU A 53 -23.54 -11.12 -3.33
N ASP A 54 -22.54 -11.12 -2.45
CA ASP A 54 -22.68 -11.11 -1.00
C ASP A 54 -22.06 -9.83 -0.41
N PRO A 55 -22.84 -8.73 -0.32
CA PRO A 55 -22.34 -7.47 0.21
C PRO A 55 -21.89 -7.53 1.67
N THR A 56 -22.30 -8.56 2.43
CA THR A 56 -21.89 -8.72 3.84
C THR A 56 -20.46 -9.28 3.98
N MET A 57 -19.88 -9.78 2.90
CA MET A 57 -18.56 -10.38 2.89
C MET A 57 -17.47 -9.39 3.29
N VAL A 58 -16.75 -9.71 4.36
CA VAL A 58 -15.51 -9.05 4.75
C VAL A 58 -14.36 -9.99 4.50
N HIS A 59 -13.39 -9.56 3.70
CA HIS A 59 -12.22 -10.33 3.36
C HIS A 59 -10.98 -9.45 3.45
N TYR A 60 -9.92 -10.01 4.02
CA TYR A 60 -8.59 -9.47 3.89
C TYR A 60 -7.59 -10.60 3.69
N SER A 61 -6.68 -10.41 2.75
CA SER A 61 -5.55 -11.31 2.57
C SER A 61 -4.35 -10.58 2.00
N ASN A 62 -3.18 -11.20 2.12
CA ASN A 62 -1.98 -10.70 1.45
C ASN A 62 -1.05 -11.83 1.00
N ASP A 63 -0.62 -11.77 -0.26
CA ASP A 63 0.22 -12.81 -0.87
C ASP A 63 1.41 -12.21 -1.61
N SER A 64 2.44 -13.04 -1.78
CA SER A 64 3.58 -12.71 -2.64
C SER A 64 3.20 -12.91 -4.10
N ILE A 65 3.51 -11.95 -4.97
CA ILE A 65 3.21 -12.05 -6.41
C ILE A 65 4.45 -12.41 -7.24
N SER A 66 5.52 -11.61 -7.17
CA SER A 66 6.80 -11.82 -7.87
C SER A 66 7.86 -10.87 -7.31
N GLU A 67 9.15 -11.21 -7.46
CA GLU A 67 10.27 -10.32 -7.11
C GLU A 67 10.25 -9.79 -5.65
N GLY A 68 9.67 -10.55 -4.72
CA GLY A 68 9.48 -10.14 -3.33
C GLY A 68 8.33 -9.16 -3.07
N LYS A 69 7.71 -8.63 -4.14
CA LYS A 69 6.54 -7.75 -4.08
C LYS A 69 5.32 -8.50 -3.55
N ARG A 70 4.45 -7.76 -2.87
CA ARG A 70 3.23 -8.30 -2.25
C ARG A 70 1.99 -7.58 -2.74
N MET A 71 0.89 -8.30 -2.70
CA MET A 71 -0.43 -7.77 -2.99
C MET A 71 -1.32 -7.99 -1.77
N ILE A 72 -2.16 -7.01 -1.47
CA ILE A 72 -3.19 -7.06 -0.44
C ILE A 72 -4.54 -7.02 -1.13
N TYR A 73 -5.48 -7.85 -0.69
CA TYR A 73 -6.82 -7.97 -1.25
C TYR A 73 -7.84 -7.68 -0.15
N LEU A 74 -8.76 -6.76 -0.40
CA LEU A 74 -9.72 -6.28 0.60
C LEU A 74 -11.15 -6.30 0.06
N THR A 75 -12.10 -6.74 0.89
CA THR A 75 -13.53 -6.45 0.76
C THR A 75 -14.00 -5.87 2.10
N PHE A 76 -14.78 -4.79 2.05
CA PHE A 76 -15.04 -3.95 3.23
C PHE A 76 -16.36 -4.29 3.96
N GLY A 77 -17.26 -4.97 3.28
CA GLY A 77 -18.61 -5.27 3.74
C GLY A 77 -19.59 -4.08 3.58
N THR A 78 -20.84 -4.30 3.99
CA THR A 78 -21.96 -3.35 3.81
C THR A 78 -21.79 -2.05 4.57
N ASN A 79 -20.98 -2.01 5.63
CA ASN A 79 -20.68 -0.78 6.37
C ASN A 79 -20.01 0.30 5.51
N TYR A 80 -19.41 -0.10 4.39
CA TYR A 80 -18.75 0.79 3.42
C TYR A 80 -19.51 0.83 2.08
N LYS A 81 -20.75 0.35 2.04
CA LYS A 81 -21.59 0.38 0.84
C LYS A 81 -21.61 1.78 0.23
N ASN A 82 -21.39 1.87 -1.08
CA ASN A 82 -21.32 3.11 -1.85
C ASN A 82 -20.22 4.08 -1.42
N ASP A 83 -19.28 3.71 -0.56
CA ASP A 83 -18.12 4.53 -0.29
C ASP A 83 -17.10 4.41 -1.43
N LYS A 84 -16.44 5.52 -1.74
CA LYS A 84 -15.26 5.50 -2.61
C LYS A 84 -14.04 5.49 -1.72
N ILE A 85 -13.25 4.43 -1.82
CA ILE A 85 -12.07 4.20 -0.99
C ILE A 85 -10.84 4.26 -1.90
N THR A 86 -9.83 5.00 -1.49
CA THR A 86 -8.53 5.10 -2.17
C THR A 86 -7.38 5.01 -1.17
N VAL A 87 -6.23 4.51 -1.59
CA VAL A 87 -5.02 4.55 -0.74
C VAL A 87 -4.44 5.95 -0.77
N LYS A 88 -4.21 6.53 0.41
CA LYS A 88 -3.57 7.82 0.59
C LYS A 88 -2.06 7.69 0.69
N GLU A 89 -1.60 6.75 1.51
CA GLU A 89 -0.18 6.51 1.76
C GLU A 89 0.03 5.12 2.37
N VAL A 90 1.25 4.61 2.22
CA VAL A 90 1.74 3.40 2.88
C VAL A 90 2.97 3.78 3.70
N LYS A 91 2.94 3.46 5.00
CA LYS A 91 4.00 3.76 5.96
C LYS A 91 4.69 2.48 6.39
N ASP A 92 6.00 2.57 6.49
CA ASP A 92 6.82 1.55 7.15
C ASP A 92 7.13 2.00 8.57
N GLU A 93 6.50 1.34 9.54
CA GLU A 93 6.80 1.54 10.95
C GLU A 93 7.72 0.41 11.45
N ILE A 94 8.25 0.56 12.67
CA ILE A 94 9.27 -0.34 13.22
C ILE A 94 8.79 -1.80 13.24
N ASP A 95 7.53 -2.03 13.60
CA ASP A 95 6.93 -3.34 13.82
C ASP A 95 5.83 -3.71 12.81
N LYS A 96 5.33 -2.73 12.03
CA LYS A 96 4.19 -2.94 11.14
C LYS A 96 4.25 -2.07 9.89
N SER A 97 3.54 -2.52 8.85
CA SER A 97 3.20 -1.69 7.69
C SER A 97 1.81 -1.09 7.91
N VAL A 98 1.68 0.23 7.73
CA VAL A 98 0.40 0.93 7.90
C VAL A 98 -0.08 1.45 6.56
N ILE A 99 -1.29 1.10 6.17
CA ILE A 99 -1.92 1.57 4.94
C ILE A 99 -3.04 2.51 5.34
N VAL A 100 -2.90 3.76 4.93
CA VAL A 100 -3.88 4.81 5.23
C VAL A 100 -4.83 4.93 4.05
N LEU A 101 -6.12 4.76 4.31
CA LEU A 101 -7.18 4.88 3.32
C LEU A 101 -7.87 6.23 3.44
N HIS A 102 -8.09 6.88 2.30
CA HIS A 102 -9.01 8.00 2.16
C HIS A 102 -10.39 7.47 1.76
N ILE A 103 -11.44 7.91 2.48
CA ILE A 103 -12.81 7.39 2.33
C ILE A 103 -13.75 8.55 2.04
N GLU A 104 -14.32 8.56 0.85
CA GLU A 104 -15.35 9.51 0.44
C GLU A 104 -16.73 8.84 0.56
N LYS A 105 -17.50 9.25 1.57
CA LYS A 105 -18.81 8.66 1.87
C LYS A 105 -19.82 8.84 0.74
N SER A 106 -20.48 7.75 0.35
CA SER A 106 -21.53 7.75 -0.70
C SER A 106 -21.09 8.30 -2.07
N LYS A 107 -19.78 8.23 -2.39
CA LYS A 107 -19.21 8.65 -3.69
C LYS A 107 -18.82 7.48 -4.60
N GLY A 108 -18.94 6.26 -4.11
CA GLY A 108 -18.74 5.01 -4.83
C GLY A 108 -20.02 4.48 -5.47
N LYS A 109 -19.95 3.26 -5.99
CA LYS A 109 -21.06 2.56 -6.64
C LYS A 109 -21.12 1.07 -6.29
N ASP A 110 -20.20 0.60 -5.46
CA ASP A 110 -20.11 -0.80 -5.09
C ASP A 110 -21.04 -1.07 -3.91
N GLU A 111 -21.76 -2.18 -3.96
CA GLU A 111 -22.54 -2.66 -2.81
C GLU A 111 -21.63 -3.06 -1.66
N ASN A 112 -20.42 -3.52 -1.99
CA ASN A 112 -19.31 -3.79 -1.08
C ASN A 112 -18.01 -3.39 -1.80
N PRO A 113 -17.34 -2.31 -1.39
CA PRO A 113 -16.09 -1.90 -2.01
C PRO A 113 -15.03 -3.01 -1.97
N VAL A 114 -14.20 -3.06 -3.00
CA VAL A 114 -13.08 -4.01 -3.11
C VAL A 114 -11.83 -3.27 -3.55
N MET A 115 -10.68 -3.65 -3.00
CA MET A 115 -9.40 -3.01 -3.33
C MET A 115 -8.24 -4.00 -3.34
N TYR A 116 -7.42 -3.92 -4.38
CA TYR A 116 -6.18 -4.68 -4.52
C TYR A 116 -4.99 -3.72 -4.50
N ILE A 117 -4.12 -3.85 -3.49
CA ILE A 117 -3.02 -2.92 -3.23
C ILE A 117 -1.71 -3.67 -3.36
N GLY A 118 -0.92 -3.30 -4.36
CA GLY A 118 0.43 -3.79 -4.54
C GLY A 118 1.43 -2.91 -3.80
N VAL A 119 2.38 -3.56 -3.15
CA VAL A 119 3.44 -2.94 -2.36
C VAL A 119 4.74 -3.70 -2.56
N PRO A 120 5.90 -3.03 -2.52
CA PRO A 120 7.18 -3.69 -2.73
C PRO A 120 7.58 -4.55 -1.54
N LYS A 121 7.16 -4.17 -0.32
CA LYS A 121 7.44 -4.89 0.90
C LYS A 121 6.31 -4.70 1.91
N LEU A 122 6.11 -5.71 2.76
CA LEU A 122 5.31 -5.63 3.99
C LEU A 122 6.11 -6.18 5.16
N ARG A 123 5.94 -5.55 6.32
CA ARG A 123 6.30 -6.11 7.62
C ARG A 123 5.41 -7.30 7.95
N ASP A 124 5.73 -7.99 9.04
CA ASP A 124 4.98 -9.18 9.46
C ASP A 124 3.58 -8.84 9.98
N PHE A 125 3.40 -7.62 10.49
CA PHE A 125 2.11 -7.06 10.86
C PHE A 125 1.71 -5.96 9.88
N ILE A 126 0.45 -5.99 9.47
CA ILE A 126 -0.14 -5.00 8.57
C ILE A 126 -1.37 -4.42 9.24
N THR A 127 -1.49 -3.09 9.27
CA THR A 127 -2.68 -2.40 9.76
C THR A 127 -3.22 -1.50 8.66
N ILE A 128 -4.52 -1.57 8.45
CA ILE A 128 -5.24 -0.72 7.51
C ILE A 128 -6.12 0.21 8.33
N VAL A 129 -5.93 1.51 8.13
CA VAL A 129 -6.58 2.56 8.91
C VAL A 129 -7.24 3.58 7.98
N ASP A 130 -8.21 4.34 8.49
CA ASP A 130 -8.67 5.57 7.84
C ASP A 130 -7.72 6.75 8.14
N GLU A 131 -8.04 7.94 7.61
CA GLU A 131 -7.25 9.15 7.81
C GLU A 131 -7.22 9.66 9.25
N ASP A 132 -8.22 9.28 10.06
CA ASP A 132 -8.30 9.62 11.48
C ASP A 132 -7.53 8.62 12.35
N GLY A 133 -6.99 7.56 11.74
CA GLY A 133 -6.25 6.49 12.41
C GLY A 133 -7.15 5.39 12.99
N ASN A 134 -8.44 5.37 12.68
CA ASN A 134 -9.32 4.28 13.11
C ASN A 134 -8.97 3.01 12.33
N LYS A 135 -8.81 1.92 13.07
CA LYS A 135 -8.47 0.62 12.49
C LYS A 135 -9.64 0.02 11.74
N ILE A 136 -9.42 -0.33 10.48
CA ILE A 136 -10.36 -1.03 9.60
C ILE A 136 -10.02 -2.52 9.58
N PHE A 137 -8.75 -2.85 9.30
CA PHE A 137 -8.25 -4.21 9.31
C PHE A 137 -6.91 -4.34 10.02
N GLU A 138 -6.66 -5.52 10.55
CA GLU A 138 -5.36 -5.97 11.05
C GLU A 138 -5.11 -7.35 10.48
N MET A 139 -3.92 -7.58 9.95
CA MET A 139 -3.56 -8.90 9.45
C MET A 139 -2.07 -9.18 9.61
N LYS A 140 -1.73 -10.47 9.70
CA LYS A 140 -0.36 -10.94 9.59
C LYS A 140 0.02 -11.16 8.14
N LYS A 141 1.32 -11.17 7.88
CA LYS A 141 1.85 -11.55 6.58
C LYS A 141 1.44 -12.98 6.20
N ASN A 142 0.98 -13.16 4.96
CA ASN A 142 0.40 -14.42 4.44
C ASN A 142 -0.89 -14.87 5.15
N GLU A 143 -1.54 -14.00 5.91
CA GLU A 143 -2.87 -14.27 6.46
C GLU A 143 -3.93 -14.05 5.39
N SER A 144 -4.98 -14.87 5.45
CA SER A 144 -6.17 -14.77 4.60
C SER A 144 -7.39 -15.12 5.44
N VAL A 145 -8.31 -14.17 5.57
CA VAL A 145 -9.51 -14.31 6.38
C VAL A 145 -10.71 -13.85 5.57
N THR A 146 -11.77 -14.64 5.63
CA THR A 146 -13.09 -14.27 5.11
C THR A 146 -14.09 -14.44 6.23
N SER A 147 -14.99 -13.47 6.37
CA SER A 147 -16.04 -13.40 7.39
C SER A 147 -17.26 -12.67 6.83
N GLN A 148 -18.32 -12.58 7.62
CA GLN A 148 -19.54 -11.84 7.30
C GLN A 148 -19.81 -10.80 8.38
N GLN A 149 -20.29 -9.62 7.97
CA GLN A 149 -20.75 -8.54 8.85
C GLN A 149 -22.15 -8.78 9.41
#